data_AF-A0A344L9R1-F1
#
_entry.id   AF-A0A344L9R1-F1
#
_cell.length_a   1.000
_cell.length_b   1.000
_cell.length_c   1.000
_cell.angle_alpha   90.00
_cell.angle_beta   90.00
_cell.angle_gamma   90.00
#
_symmetry.space_group_name_H-M   'P 1'
#
loop_
_entity.id
_entity.type
_entity.pdbx_description
1 polymer ?
#
loop_
_entity_poly.entity_id
_entity_poly.type
_entity_poly.pdbx_seq_one_letter_code
_entity_poly.pdbx_strand_id
1 'polypeptide(L)'
;MDHTALSAPAVPVPRQLPSEVRDFTGRAQALADLDTVVSDLATGPGPLVVVEGMGGVGKTSLVVRRAQRMAERFPNGTLFVNLRGGTGRARHWHRRSC
;
A
#
# COMPACT_ATOMS: atom_id res chain seq x y z
N MET A 1 30.75 33.07 -22.55
CA MET A 1 30.21 31.73 -22.88
C MET A 1 29.56 31.19 -21.62
N ASP A 2 28.34 31.63 -21.34
CA ASP A 2 27.57 31.23 -20.16
C ASP A 2 26.66 30.07 -20.57
N HIS A 3 26.94 28.88 -20.04
CA HIS A 3 26.10 27.71 -20.22
C HIS A 3 25.22 27.57 -18.99
N THR A 4 24.11 28.29 -18.96
CA THR A 4 23.03 28.07 -17.98
C THR A 4 22.49 26.65 -18.19
N ALA A 5 22.97 25.71 -17.39
CA ALA A 5 22.43 24.36 -17.33
C ALA A 5 20.99 24.44 -16.80
N LEU A 6 20.02 24.25 -17.69
CA LEU A 6 18.62 24.02 -17.31
C LEU A 6 18.56 22.69 -16.55
N SER A 7 18.31 22.76 -15.24
CA SER A 7 18.02 21.59 -14.41
C SER A 7 16.79 20.88 -14.98
N ALA A 8 16.93 19.61 -15.36
CA ALA A 8 15.81 18.82 -15.85
C ALA A 8 14.68 18.78 -14.80
N PRO A 9 13.40 18.89 -15.19
CA PRO A 9 12.31 18.86 -14.24
C PRO A 9 12.33 17.53 -13.49
N ALA A 10 12.40 17.59 -12.15
CA ALA A 10 12.31 16.40 -11.32
C ALA A 10 10.96 15.70 -11.56
N VAL A 11 10.99 14.39 -11.82
CA VAL A 11 9.77 13.59 -11.94
C VAL A 11 9.05 13.62 -10.59
N PRO A 12 7.75 14.00 -10.52
CA PRO A 12 7.03 14.06 -9.26
C PRO A 12 6.96 12.67 -8.61
N VAL A 13 7.35 12.58 -7.32
CA VAL A 13 7.22 11.34 -6.55
C VAL A 13 5.76 11.18 -6.10
N PRO A 14 5.07 10.08 -6.44
CA PRO A 14 3.67 9.89 -6.08
C PRO A 14 3.52 9.72 -4.56
N ARG A 15 2.52 10.40 -3.98
CA ARG A 15 2.15 10.33 -2.55
C ARG A 15 0.63 10.19 -2.45
N GLN A 16 0.08 9.09 -2.96
CA GLN A 16 -1.35 8.94 -3.22
C GLN A 16 -2.13 8.19 -2.12
N LEU A 17 -1.60 8.13 -0.90
CA LEU A 17 -2.33 7.53 0.20
C LEU A 17 -3.54 8.41 0.56
N PRO A 18 -4.75 7.82 0.75
CA PRO A 18 -5.90 8.55 1.27
C PRO A 18 -5.58 9.15 2.63
N SER A 19 -6.30 10.21 3.01
CA SER A 19 -6.24 10.74 4.37
C SER A 19 -6.64 9.68 5.39
N GLU A 20 -6.00 9.71 6.55
CA GLU A 20 -6.37 8.85 7.66
C GLU A 20 -7.72 9.27 8.22
N VAL A 21 -8.48 8.31 8.73
CA VAL A 21 -9.71 8.59 9.49
C VAL A 21 -9.31 9.19 10.83
N ARG A 22 -9.95 10.31 11.22
CA ARG A 22 -9.70 10.95 12.52
C ARG A 22 -10.05 10.04 13.69
N ASP A 23 -11.22 9.39 13.61
CA ASP A 23 -11.72 8.52 14.67
C ASP A 23 -11.33 7.06 14.39
N PHE A 24 -10.13 6.68 14.82
CA PHE A 24 -9.63 5.31 14.75
C PHE A 24 -9.57 4.70 16.15
N THR A 25 -10.60 3.95 16.52
CA THR A 25 -10.77 3.35 17.86
C THR A 25 -10.93 1.84 17.78
N GLY A 26 -10.69 1.13 18.90
CA GLY A 26 -10.92 -0.31 19.02
C GLY A 26 -10.04 -1.21 18.14
N ARG A 27 -8.95 -0.67 17.57
CA ARG A 27 -8.10 -1.36 16.58
C ARG A 27 -6.61 -1.27 16.86
N ALA A 28 -6.24 -0.91 18.08
CA ALA A 28 -4.85 -0.84 18.49
C ALA A 28 -4.15 -2.20 18.34
N GLN A 29 -4.79 -3.29 18.75
CA GLN A 29 -4.21 -4.63 18.62
C GLN A 29 -4.01 -5.04 17.16
N ALA A 30 -5.04 -4.92 16.33
CA ALA A 30 -4.93 -5.23 14.90
C ALA A 30 -3.86 -4.39 14.18
N LEU A 31 -3.65 -3.14 14.61
CA LEU A 31 -2.57 -2.30 14.08
C LEU A 31 -1.20 -2.79 14.56
N ALA A 32 -1.06 -3.17 15.82
CA ALA A 32 0.17 -3.75 16.36
C ALA A 32 0.53 -5.08 15.67
N ASP A 33 -0.45 -5.95 15.44
CA ASP A 33 -0.24 -7.21 14.73
C ASP A 33 0.24 -6.96 13.30
N LEU A 34 -0.37 -5.98 12.61
CA LEU A 34 0.06 -5.56 11.29
C LEU A 34 1.46 -4.91 11.30
N ASP A 35 1.81 -4.16 12.34
CA ASP A 35 3.15 -3.58 12.51
C ASP A 35 4.21 -4.67 12.64
N THR A 36 3.95 -5.73 13.41
CA THR A 36 4.83 -6.89 13.57
C THR A 36 5.04 -7.62 12.24
N VAL A 37 3.94 -8.04 11.58
CA VAL A 37 4.00 -8.76 10.30
C VAL A 37 4.79 -7.98 9.24
N VAL A 38 4.55 -6.68 9.13
CA VAL A 38 5.26 -5.84 8.16
C VAL A 38 6.74 -5.68 8.50
N SER A 39 7.08 -5.64 9.79
CA SER A 39 8.47 -5.54 10.24
C SER A 39 9.24 -6.81 9.94
N ASP A 40 8.62 -7.99 10.14
CA ASP A 40 9.24 -9.28 9.83
C ASP A 40 9.47 -9.43 8.31
N LEU A 41 8.49 -8.99 7.51
CA LEU A 41 8.54 -9.07 6.05
C LEU A 41 9.49 -8.05 5.40
N ALA A 42 9.91 -6.99 6.12
CA ALA A 42 10.78 -5.94 5.59
C ALA A 42 12.19 -6.44 5.20
N THR A 43 12.54 -7.67 5.55
CA THR A 43 13.83 -8.30 5.28
C THR A 43 13.88 -9.06 3.95
N GLY A 44 12.73 -9.33 3.31
CA GLY A 44 12.63 -10.07 2.05
C GLY A 44 12.31 -9.20 0.82
N PRO A 45 12.65 -9.65 -0.41
CA PRO A 45 12.28 -8.93 -1.62
C PRO A 45 10.77 -9.00 -1.87
N GLY A 46 10.12 -7.84 -2.00
CA GLY A 46 8.72 -7.73 -2.41
C GLY A 46 7.69 -8.25 -1.40
N PRO A 47 7.67 -7.74 -0.16
CA PRO A 47 6.75 -8.21 0.87
C PRO A 47 5.28 -7.95 0.50
N LEU A 48 4.42 -8.97 0.65
CA LEU A 48 2.99 -8.88 0.42
C LEU A 48 2.24 -9.17 1.72
N VAL A 49 1.33 -8.27 2.10
CA VAL A 49 0.43 -8.44 3.24
C VAL A 49 -1.01 -8.41 2.77
N VAL A 50 -1.79 -9.41 3.17
CA VAL A 50 -3.23 -9.50 2.90
C VAL A 50 -3.99 -9.27 4.20
N VAL A 51 -4.92 -8.31 4.19
CA VAL A 51 -5.79 -8.02 5.35
C VAL A 51 -7.21 -8.45 5.02
N GLU A 52 -7.67 -9.49 5.72
CA GLU A 52 -9.01 -10.07 5.58
C GLU A 52 -9.93 -9.67 6.76
N GLY A 53 -11.25 -9.77 6.56
CA GLY A 53 -12.27 -9.53 7.58
C GLY A 53 -13.61 -9.15 6.96
N MET A 54 -14.65 -9.06 7.78
CA MET A 54 -16.00 -8.75 7.32
C MET A 54 -16.10 -7.43 6.53
N GLY A 55 -17.11 -7.33 5.66
CA GLY A 55 -17.45 -6.08 4.97
C GLY A 55 -17.71 -4.96 5.97
N GLY A 56 -17.28 -3.74 5.66
CA GLY A 56 -17.50 -2.57 6.53
C GLY A 56 -16.65 -2.53 7.81
N VAL A 57 -15.87 -3.57 8.12
CA VAL A 57 -15.05 -3.59 9.34
C VAL A 57 -13.92 -2.53 9.31
N GLY A 58 -13.65 -1.82 8.21
CA GLY A 58 -12.63 -0.75 8.21
C GLY A 58 -11.19 -1.22 8.01
N LYS A 59 -10.98 -2.31 7.27
CA LYS A 59 -9.65 -2.80 6.87
C LYS A 59 -8.86 -1.76 6.11
N THR A 60 -9.53 -1.03 5.22
CA THR A 60 -8.92 0.06 4.45
C THR A 60 -8.37 1.13 5.38
N SER A 61 -9.11 1.52 6.42
CA SER A 61 -8.66 2.48 7.43
C SER A 61 -7.41 2.00 8.16
N LEU A 62 -7.37 0.72 8.55
CA LEU A 62 -6.22 0.09 9.20
C LEU A 62 -4.98 0.12 8.29
N VAL A 63 -5.13 -0.30 7.02
CA VAL A 63 -4.04 -0.37 6.04
C VAL A 63 -3.53 1.03 5.68
N VAL A 64 -4.43 2.00 5.45
CA VAL A 64 -4.04 3.38 5.14
C VAL A 64 -3.24 3.98 6.30
N ARG A 65 -3.68 3.79 7.55
CA ARG A 65 -2.96 4.26 8.72
C ARG A 65 -1.56 3.67 8.83
N ARG A 66 -1.44 2.35 8.63
CA ARG A 66 -0.14 1.67 8.60
C ARG A 66 0.76 2.22 7.49
N ALA A 67 0.23 2.39 6.29
CA ALA A 67 0.96 2.84 5.12
C ALA A 67 1.46 4.29 5.26
N GLN A 68 0.66 5.18 5.86
CA GLN A 68 1.09 6.56 6.14
C GLN A 68 2.31 6.58 7.06
N ARG A 69 2.30 5.79 8.14
CA ARG A 69 3.45 5.66 9.07
C ARG A 69 4.71 5.09 8.43
N MET A 70 4.61 4.43 7.29
CA MET A 70 5.74 3.88 6.55
C MET A 70 6.13 4.65 5.31
N ALA A 71 5.39 5.69 4.93
CA ALA A 71 5.60 6.37 3.67
C ALA A 71 7.05 6.88 3.51
N GLU A 72 7.72 7.20 4.61
CA GLU A 72 9.13 7.61 4.64
C GLU A 72 10.12 6.50 4.24
N ARG A 73 9.76 5.22 4.41
CA ARG A 73 10.57 4.08 3.98
C ARG A 73 10.50 3.82 2.47
N PHE A 74 9.58 4.49 1.77
CA PHE A 74 9.38 4.36 0.33
C PHE A 74 9.72 5.68 -0.38
N PRO A 75 11.03 5.97 -0.61
CA PRO A 75 11.46 7.23 -1.23
C PRO A 75 10.94 7.40 -2.66
N ASN A 76 10.65 6.27 -3.33
CA ASN A 76 10.08 6.23 -4.68
C ASN A 76 8.58 6.51 -4.72
N GLY A 77 7.96 6.72 -3.54
CA GLY A 77 6.57 7.10 -3.43
C GLY A 77 5.63 5.96 -3.07
N THR A 78 4.36 6.32 -2.96
CA THR A 78 3.28 5.43 -2.51
C THR A 78 2.04 5.59 -3.39
N LEU A 79 1.40 4.46 -3.68
CA LEU A 79 0.21 4.37 -4.53
C LEU A 79 -0.90 3.64 -3.77
N PHE A 80 -2.12 4.18 -3.82
CA PHE A 80 -3.30 3.50 -3.34
C PHE A 80 -4.21 3.18 -4.53
N VAL A 81 -4.52 1.90 -4.71
CA VAL A 81 -5.38 1.43 -5.79
C VAL A 81 -6.64 0.84 -5.17
N ASN A 82 -7.79 1.46 -5.45
CA ASN A 82 -9.08 0.88 -5.11
C ASN A 82 -9.46 -0.16 -6.17
N LEU A 83 -9.20 -1.43 -5.86
CA LEU A 83 -9.55 -2.58 -6.70
C LEU A 83 -11.05 -2.91 -6.65
N ARG A 84 -11.92 -1.91 -6.83
CA ARG A 84 -13.40 -2.04 -6.85
C ARG A 84 -13.81 -3.42 -7.34
N GLY A 85 -14.66 -4.12 -6.59
CA GLY A 85 -15.04 -5.50 -6.84
C GLY A 85 -15.35 -5.75 -8.31
N GLY A 86 -14.37 -6.27 -9.05
CA GLY A 86 -14.61 -6.84 -10.36
C GLY A 86 -15.44 -8.08 -10.11
N THR A 87 -16.62 -8.17 -10.73
CA THR A 87 -17.38 -9.41 -10.79
C THR A 87 -16.42 -10.53 -11.21
N GLY A 88 -16.04 -11.37 -10.24
CA GLY A 88 -15.06 -12.42 -10.41
C GLY A 88 -15.63 -13.52 -11.28
N ARG A 89 -15.63 -13.35 -12.61
CA ARG A 89 -15.60 -14.50 -13.50
C ARG A 89 -14.19 -15.06 -13.38
N ALA A 90 -14.03 -16.06 -12.53
CA ALA A 90 -12.82 -16.87 -12.45
C ALA A 90 -12.47 -17.30 -13.89
N ARG A 91 -11.40 -16.72 -14.42
CA ARG A 91 -10.83 -17.16 -15.68
C ARG A 91 -10.13 -18.45 -15.32
N HIS A 92 -10.74 -19.58 -15.66
CA HIS A 92 -10.11 -20.88 -15.51
C HIS A 92 -8.78 -20.81 -16.29
N TRP A 93 -7.67 -20.88 -15.59
CA TRP A 93 -6.38 -21.05 -16.23
C TRP A 93 -6.26 -22.53 -16.60
N HIS A 94 -6.47 -22.87 -17.87
CA HIS A 94 -6.05 -24.19 -18.36
C HIS A 94 -4.52 -24.21 -18.39
N ARG A 95 -3.94 -24.87 -17.40
CA ARG A 95 -2.52 -25.24 -17.40
C ARG A 95 -2.34 -26.28 -18.51
N ARG A 96 -1.89 -25.85 -19.69
CA ARG A 96 -1.30 -26.77 -20.66
C ARG A 96 0.08 -27.15 -20.12
N SER A 97 0.15 -28.35 -19.54
CA SER A 97 1.42 -29.02 -19.29
C SER A 97 2.06 -29.34 -20.64
N CYS A 98 3.34 -29.01 -20.77
CA CYS A 98 4.23 -29.67 -21.71
C CYS A 98 4.98 -30.75 -20.96
#